data_AF-A0A9D4M9Q0-F1
#
_entry.id   AF-A0A9D4M9Q0-F1
#
_cell.length_a   1.000
_cell.length_b   1.000
_cell.length_c   1.000
_cell.angle_alpha   90.00
_cell.angle_beta   90.00
_cell.angle_gamma   90.00
#
_symmetry.space_group_name_H-M   'P 1'
#
loop_
_entity.id
_entity.type
_entity.pdbx_description
1 polymer ?
#
loop_
_entity_poly.entity_id
_entity_poly.type
_entity_poly.pdbx_seq_one_letter_code
_entity_poly.pdbx_strand_id
1 'polypeptide(L)' 'MFFDGDSAADKVLGKLCNTCDNYFTVQSTKNTMSILLRTGRDIASNSNFRIKYQQGKESLLV' A
#
# COMPACT_ATOMS: atom_id res chain seq x y z
N MET A 1 -3.26 -5.56 -0.72
CA MET A 1 -3.52 -4.85 -2.00
C MET A 1 -3.67 -3.38 -1.67
N PHE A 2 -3.20 -2.50 -2.56
CA PHE A 2 -3.22 -1.06 -2.42
C PHE A 2 -4.17 -0.49 -3.47
N PHE A 3 -5.01 0.48 -3.09
CA PHE A 3 -6.01 1.08 -3.97
C PHE A 3 -5.93 2.61 -3.91
N ASP A 4 -6.16 3.24 -5.06
CA ASP A 4 -6.12 4.70 -5.29
C ASP A 4 -7.47 5.34 -4.93
N GLY A 5 -7.78 5.37 -3.64
CA GLY A 5 -9.03 5.90 -3.10
C GLY A 5 -9.47 5.24 -1.80
N ASP A 6 -10.70 5.53 -1.39
CA ASP A 6 -11.27 5.19 -0.08
C ASP A 6 -11.70 3.74 0.06
N SER A 7 -11.84 3.01 -1.04
CA SER A 7 -12.43 1.67 -1.03
C SER A 7 -11.62 0.65 -1.82
N ALA A 8 -11.89 -0.64 -1.56
CA ALA A 8 -11.34 -1.74 -2.35
C ALA A 8 -11.97 -1.87 -3.76
N ALA A 9 -12.94 -1.01 -4.10
CA ALA A 9 -13.50 -0.91 -5.44
C ALA A 9 -12.77 0.12 -6.32
N ASP A 10 -11.93 0.96 -5.72
CA ASP A 10 -11.11 1.93 -6.44
C ASP A 10 -9.97 1.27 -7.23
N LYS A 11 -9.28 2.05 -8.06
CA LYS A 11 -8.19 1.58 -8.93
C LYS A 11 -7.09 0.89 -8.12
N VAL A 12 -6.71 -0.31 -8.52
CA VAL A 12 -5.61 -1.06 -7.90
C VAL A 12 -4.27 -0.41 -8.24
N LEU A 13 -3.51 0.00 -7.21
CA LEU A 13 -2.14 0.49 -7.33
C LEU A 13 -1.12 -0.65 -7.33
N GLY A 14 -1.43 -1.73 -6.61
CA GLY A 14 -0.61 -2.94 -6.66
C GLY A 14 -0.99 -3.99 -5.63
N LYS A 15 -0.38 -5.17 -5.78
CA LYS A 15 -0.60 -6.33 -4.92
C LYS A 15 0.74 -6.89 -4.45
N LEU A 16 0.86 -7.03 -3.14
CA LEU A 16 1.99 -7.68 -2.48
C LEU A 16 1.54 -9.01 -1.88
N CYS A 17 2.21 -10.09 -2.26
CA CYS A 17 2.11 -11.42 -1.66
C CYS A 17 3.48 -12.09 -1.78
N ASN A 18 3.93 -12.80 -0.75
CA ASN A 18 5.12 -13.66 -0.76
C ASN A 18 6.44 -13.00 -1.24
N THR A 19 6.64 -11.71 -0.98
CA THR A 19 7.86 -11.01 -1.41
C THR A 19 8.94 -11.07 -0.33
N CYS A 20 10.08 -11.68 -0.67
CA CYS A 20 11.35 -11.58 0.07
C CYS A 20 12.05 -10.24 -0.17
N ASP A 21 11.63 -9.48 -1.18
CA ASP A 21 12.21 -8.18 -1.52
C ASP A 21 11.48 -7.04 -0.80
N ASN A 22 12.23 -6.34 0.06
CA ASN A 22 11.73 -5.34 1.01
C ASN A 22 11.31 -4.00 0.40
N TYR A 23 11.27 -3.86 -0.93
CA TYR A 23 11.11 -2.57 -1.60
C TYR A 23 9.94 -2.58 -2.57
N PHE A 24 8.76 -2.28 -2.04
CA PHE A 24 7.57 -1.95 -2.82
C PHE A 24 7.13 -0.53 -2.50
N THR A 25 7.01 0.29 -3.54
CA THR A 25 6.54 1.67 -3.41
C THR A 25 5.40 1.89 -4.38
N VAL A 26 4.32 2.49 -3.89
CA VAL A 26 3.18 2.94 -4.68
C VAL A 26 2.86 4.38 -4.35
N GLN A 27 2.39 5.11 -5.35
CA GLN A 27 2.00 6.51 -5.22
C GLN A 27 0.51 6.63 -5.51
N SER A 28 -0.23 7.24 -4.59
CA SER A 28 -1.63 7.61 -4.80
C SER A 28 -1.70 8.82 -5.71
N THR A 29 -2.73 8.89 -6.55
CA THR A 29 -3.09 10.13 -7.27
C THR A 29 -4.17 10.91 -6.53
N LYS A 30 -4.78 10.31 -5.49
CA LYS A 30 -5.78 10.92 -4.62
C LYS A 30 -5.21 11.25 -3.24
N ASN A 31 -5.98 12.04 -2.49
CA ASN A 31 -5.69 12.36 -1.08
C ASN A 31 -5.87 11.15 -0.14
N THR A 32 -6.44 10.06 -0.63
CA THR A 32 -6.68 8.84 0.16
C THR A 32 -6.14 7.62 -0.56
N MET A 33 -5.64 6.68 0.23
CA MET A 33 -5.19 5.36 -0.23
C MET A 33 -5.70 4.33 0.77
N SER A 34 -6.38 3.30 0.27
CA SER A 34 -6.86 2.20 1.10
C SER A 34 -6.03 0.95 0.88
N ILE A 35 -5.90 0.15 1.94
CA ILE A 35 -5.10 -1.07 1.95
C ILE A 35 -5.98 -2.22 2.42
N LEU A 36 -6.08 -3.26 1.59
CA LEU A 36 -6.72 -4.52 1.96
C LEU A 36 -5.67 -5.57 2.30
N LEU A 37 -5.54 -5.87 3.59
CA LEU A 37 -4.72 -6.96 4.11
C LEU A 37 -5.59 -8.22 4.23
N ARG A 38 -5.16 -9.32 3.60
CA ARG A 38 -5.79 -10.64 3.71
C ARG A 38 -4.77 -11.65 4.18
N THR A 39 -5.14 -12.43 5.20
CA THR A 39 -4.30 -13.46 5.81
C THR A 39 -4.94 -14.83 5.60
N GLY A 40 -4.10 -15.87 5.54
CA GLY A 40 -4.53 -17.27 5.54
C GLY A 40 -4.59 -17.84 6.96
N ARG A 41 -5.08 -19.08 7.10
CA ARG A 41 -5.08 -19.80 8.39
C ARG A 41 -3.67 -20.13 8.90
N ASP A 42 -2.72 -20.36 7.98
CA ASP A 42 -1.38 -20.85 8.31
C ASP A 42 -0.33 -19.72 8.32
N ILE A 43 -0.70 -18.53 8.80
CA ILE A 43 0.27 -17.43 8.88
C ILE A 43 1.26 -17.70 10.01
N ALA A 44 2.57 -17.61 9.73
CA ALA A 44 3.59 -17.81 10.75
C ALA A 44 3.47 -16.72 11.83
N SER A 45 3.66 -17.07 13.10
CA SER A 45 3.45 -16.18 14.26
C SER A 45 4.31 -14.91 14.25
N ASN A 46 5.37 -14.87 13.45
CA ASN A 46 6.28 -13.74 13.26
C ASN A 46 6.03 -12.93 11.97
N SER A 47 4.98 -13.27 11.21
CA SER A 47 4.61 -12.53 10.00
C SER A 47 4.15 -11.13 10.37
N ASN A 48 4.75 -10.12 9.75
CA ASN A 48 4.41 -8.73 9.99
C ASN A 48 4.20 -7.97 8.68
N PHE A 49 3.45 -6.87 8.78
CA PHE A 49 3.20 -5.95 7.69
C PHE A 49 3.50 -4.53 8.19
N ARG A 50 4.48 -3.87 7.59
CA ARG A 50 4.91 -2.51 7.96
C ARG A 50 4.91 -1.64 6.72
N ILE A 51 4.35 -0.45 6.84
CA ILE A 51 4.35 0.56 5.78
C ILE A 51 4.90 1.85 6.36
N LYS A 52 5.68 2.57 5.55
CA LYS A 52 5.99 3.99 5.76
C LYS A 52 5.24 4.78 4.71
N TYR A 53 4.51 5.80 5.12
CA TYR A 53 3.85 6.73 4.21
C TYR A 53 4.51 8.10 4.29
N GLN A 54 4.48 8.82 3.17
CA GLN A 54 4.92 10.20 3.09
C GLN A 54 3.99 10.94 2.13
N GLN A 55 3.65 12.18 2.45
CA GLN A 55 2.99 13.07 1.50
C GLN A 55 4.05 13.60 0.54
N GLY A 56 3.82 13.50 -0.77
CA GLY A 56 4.66 14.19 -1.73
C GLY A 56 4.58 15.70 -1.46
N LYS A 57 5.73 16.36 -1.30
CA LYS A 57 5.76 17.83 -1.29
C LYS A 57 5.48 18.28 -2.72
N GLU A 58 4.39 19.02 -2.94
CA GLU A 58 4.30 19.87 -4.13
C GLU A 58 5.41 20.91 -4.03
N SER A 59 6.41 20.83 -4.90
CA SER A 59 7.26 21.98 -5.18
C SER A 59 6.41 23.00 -5.92
N LEU A 60 5.80 23.93 -5.18
CA LEU A 60 5.33 25.19 -5.73
C LEU A 60 6.56 25.91 -6.29
N LEU A 61 6.79 25.79 -7.61
CA LEU A 61 7.61 26.71 -8.36
C LEU A 61 6.86 28.05 -8.38
N VAL A 62 7.14 28.91 -7.40
CA VAL A 62 6.76 30.34 -7.40
C VAL A 62 7.95 31.13 -7.91
#